data_AF-A0A9D6N7J7-F1
#
_entry.id   AF-A0A9D6N7J7-F1
#
_cell.length_a   1.000
_cell.length_b   1.000
_cell.length_c   1.000
_cell.angle_alpha   90.00
_cell.angle_beta   90.00
_cell.angle_gamma   90.00
#
_symmetry.space_group_name_H-M   'P 1'
#
loop_
_entity.id
_entity.type
_entity.pdbx_description
1 polymer ?
#
loop_
_entity_poly.entity_id
_entity_poly.type
_entity_poly.pdbx_seq_one_letter_code
_entity_poly.pdbx_strand_id
1 'polypeptide(L)'
;MEALMVAFLEALDRGNVGRGGLQDGRVVDVRPAADRPLYLVGDLHAKVARIADILGYAGLEAQLQQEQAVLVFLGDLFHPEADEEAGDMESSIDTLMTFMRLKVRFPRSVYVLLGNHEFTRTESHKRGYFQGHLFRSALETRGLAQGYDRFLRSAPLVVIHPRCVGVHAGPAMSLTSFEELKRLEVTDAPTRELPRAVLELTFSRHVDWSPNPEKAFNDYHIADFLALCGIPEGHLITGHTPLARETGWEWDLGKRLTVIFAAGREVGFLRVTLKDERLVRVGRSLVNDDRRLLFDRTPPALPTGTGLRIERERGRVWVRLDDPAQGHELLPDVVYRFDYPGQALTLHAACGEYRVCHYRHLSAASQAYYPMGYYFIGQEFRQEVLRLKRDLAVLLGGPGLCEGVRFSWDAEEFAILRMLDEGAFEVRALVDGVRLSCGSERDCREKPGPQRQDRGSQGPRSS
;
A
#
# COMPACT_ATOMS: atom_id res chain seq x y z
N MET A 1 -28.38 -10.83 -7.15
CA MET A 1 -27.53 -9.83 -6.46
C MET A 1 -28.35 -9.01 -5.47
N GLU A 2 -29.45 -8.38 -5.91
CA GLU A 2 -30.39 -7.67 -5.04
C GLU A 2 -30.88 -8.50 -3.83
N ALA A 3 -31.33 -9.75 -4.06
CA ALA A 3 -31.75 -10.64 -2.96
C ALA A 3 -30.64 -10.89 -1.92
N LEU A 4 -29.38 -10.98 -2.34
CA LEU A 4 -28.24 -11.13 -1.42
C LEU A 4 -28.03 -9.84 -0.60
N MET A 5 -28.20 -8.66 -1.22
CA MET A 5 -28.11 -7.38 -0.52
C MET A 5 -29.20 -7.23 0.53
N VAL A 6 -30.44 -7.60 0.21
CA VAL A 6 -31.54 -7.60 1.20
C VAL A 6 -31.22 -8.53 2.37
N ALA A 7 -30.87 -9.79 2.09
CA ALA A 7 -30.50 -10.76 3.12
C ALA A 7 -29.29 -10.30 3.96
N PHE A 8 -28.33 -9.63 3.33
CA PHE A 8 -27.16 -9.06 4.00
C PHE A 8 -27.55 -7.94 4.97
N LEU A 9 -28.40 -7.00 4.56
CA LEU A 9 -28.88 -5.93 5.44
C LEU A 9 -29.70 -6.49 6.62
N GLU A 10 -30.51 -7.51 6.40
CA GLU A 10 -31.20 -8.23 7.49
C GLU A 10 -30.22 -8.96 8.42
N ALA A 11 -29.14 -9.51 7.86
CA ALA A 11 -28.08 -10.15 8.64
C ALA A 11 -27.26 -9.14 9.47
N LEU A 12 -27.04 -7.93 8.96
CA LEU A 12 -26.49 -6.82 9.74
C LEU A 12 -27.40 -6.52 10.95
N ASP A 13 -28.73 -6.39 10.74
CA ASP A 13 -29.67 -6.15 11.85
C ASP A 13 -29.63 -7.25 12.91
N ARG A 14 -29.60 -8.51 12.48
CA ARG A 14 -29.48 -9.67 13.39
C ARG A 14 -28.18 -9.68 14.20
N GLY A 15 -27.15 -8.98 13.75
CA GLY A 15 -25.89 -8.81 14.46
C GLY A 15 -25.93 -7.81 15.61
N ASN A 16 -26.99 -7.02 15.72
CA ASN A 16 -27.17 -6.01 16.78
C ASN A 16 -27.63 -6.64 18.10
N VAL A 17 -27.28 -6.01 19.23
CA VAL A 17 -27.67 -6.43 20.58
C VAL A 17 -29.19 -6.55 20.75
N GLY A 18 -29.97 -5.64 20.15
CA GLY A 18 -31.44 -5.69 20.15
C GLY A 18 -32.04 -6.91 19.43
N ARG A 19 -31.22 -7.65 18.67
CA ARG A 19 -31.59 -8.88 17.97
C ARG A 19 -30.79 -10.10 18.46
N GLY A 20 -30.12 -10.00 19.61
CA GLY A 20 -29.32 -11.07 20.21
C GLY A 20 -27.91 -11.23 19.62
N GLY A 21 -27.43 -10.26 18.84
CA GLY A 21 -26.02 -10.18 18.47
C GLY A 21 -25.19 -9.37 19.47
N LEU A 22 -23.97 -9.01 19.07
CA LEU A 22 -22.97 -8.33 19.91
C LEU A 22 -22.72 -6.86 19.55
N GLN A 23 -23.32 -6.35 18.47
CA GLN A 23 -23.08 -4.99 18.02
C GLN A 23 -24.05 -4.00 18.67
N ASP A 24 -23.51 -2.97 19.32
CA ASP A 24 -24.25 -1.84 19.88
C ASP A 24 -23.71 -0.54 19.24
N GLY A 25 -24.43 -0.03 18.25
CA GLY A 25 -24.00 1.12 17.45
C GLY A 25 -22.67 0.85 16.75
N ARG A 26 -21.63 1.63 17.06
CA ARG A 26 -20.28 1.50 16.48
C ARG A 26 -19.38 0.47 17.15
N VAL A 27 -19.87 -0.25 18.16
CA VAL A 27 -19.05 -1.16 18.95
C VAL A 27 -19.57 -2.58 18.84
N VAL A 28 -18.69 -3.52 18.50
CA VAL A 28 -18.93 -4.94 18.72
C VAL A 28 -18.41 -5.28 20.11
N ASP A 29 -19.31 -5.41 21.09
CA ASP A 29 -18.95 -5.70 22.47
C ASP A 29 -19.03 -7.20 22.75
N VAL A 30 -17.87 -7.85 22.81
CA VAL A 30 -17.74 -9.29 23.03
C VAL A 30 -17.69 -9.63 24.52
N ARG A 31 -17.57 -8.64 25.43
CA ARG A 31 -17.47 -8.90 26.88
C ARG A 31 -18.62 -9.74 27.45
N PRO A 32 -19.90 -9.56 27.05
CA PRO A 32 -21.01 -10.40 27.51
C PRO A 32 -20.91 -11.87 27.05
N ALA A 33 -20.03 -12.15 26.11
CA ALA A 33 -19.84 -13.44 25.44
C ALA A 33 -18.36 -13.85 25.45
N ALA A 34 -17.61 -13.43 26.48
CA ALA A 34 -16.15 -13.58 26.52
C ALA A 34 -15.68 -15.03 26.66
N ASP A 35 -16.58 -15.97 26.98
CA ASP A 35 -16.32 -17.41 26.93
C ASP A 35 -16.12 -17.92 25.49
N ARG A 36 -16.66 -17.21 24.49
CA ARG A 36 -16.44 -17.48 23.07
C ARG A 36 -15.10 -16.87 22.64
N PRO A 37 -14.18 -17.63 22.03
CA PRO A 37 -12.95 -17.07 21.49
C PRO A 37 -13.23 -16.02 20.42
N LEU A 38 -12.52 -14.89 20.51
CA LEU A 38 -12.51 -13.82 19.51
C LEU A 38 -11.35 -14.02 18.55
N TYR A 39 -11.63 -13.92 17.25
CA TYR A 39 -10.66 -13.98 16.16
C TYR A 39 -10.63 -12.62 15.48
N LEU A 40 -9.48 -11.94 15.51
CA LEU A 40 -9.27 -10.65 14.83
C LEU A 40 -8.40 -10.85 13.61
N VAL A 41 -8.88 -10.37 12.46
CA VAL A 41 -8.18 -10.43 11.17
C VAL A 41 -7.94 -9.01 10.68
N GLY A 42 -6.68 -8.69 10.35
CA GLY A 42 -6.30 -7.39 9.80
C GLY A 42 -6.69 -7.22 8.33
N ASP A 43 -6.06 -6.26 7.66
CA ASP A 43 -6.40 -5.86 6.29
C ASP A 43 -6.32 -7.05 5.31
N LEU A 44 -7.28 -7.10 4.37
CA LEU A 44 -7.41 -8.19 3.41
C LEU A 44 -7.10 -7.76 1.97
N HIS A 45 -7.33 -6.49 1.64
CA HIS A 45 -7.04 -5.88 0.34
C HIS A 45 -7.38 -6.75 -0.88
N ALA A 46 -8.66 -7.15 -0.98
CA ALA A 46 -9.23 -7.99 -2.04
C ALA A 46 -8.67 -9.42 -2.17
N LYS A 47 -7.83 -9.90 -1.23
CA LYS A 47 -7.30 -11.28 -1.26
C LYS A 47 -8.31 -12.27 -0.69
N VAL A 48 -9.47 -12.38 -1.34
CA VAL A 48 -10.65 -13.14 -0.88
C VAL A 48 -10.36 -14.58 -0.48
N ALA A 49 -9.41 -15.26 -1.14
CA ALA A 49 -9.00 -16.63 -0.80
C ALA A 49 -8.52 -16.77 0.65
N ARG A 50 -7.98 -15.70 1.25
CA ARG A 50 -7.54 -15.65 2.66
C ARG A 50 -8.66 -15.95 3.64
N ILE A 51 -9.89 -15.59 3.29
CA ILE A 51 -11.07 -15.86 4.12
C ILE A 51 -11.23 -17.38 4.28
N ALA A 52 -11.11 -18.14 3.19
CA ALA A 52 -11.24 -19.60 3.23
C ALA A 52 -10.08 -20.23 4.03
N ASP A 53 -8.84 -19.75 3.83
CA ASP A 53 -7.68 -20.20 4.60
C ASP A 53 -7.89 -20.02 6.11
N ILE A 54 -8.42 -18.87 6.53
CA ILE A 54 -8.69 -18.53 7.93
C ILE A 54 -9.85 -19.36 8.50
N LEU A 55 -10.96 -19.50 7.76
CA LEU A 55 -12.13 -20.27 8.20
C LEU A 55 -11.84 -21.77 8.32
N GLY A 56 -11.00 -22.30 7.44
CA GLY A 56 -10.56 -23.69 7.46
C GLY A 56 -9.60 -24.02 8.62
N TYR A 57 -8.96 -22.99 9.20
CA TYR A 57 -8.03 -23.19 10.30
C TYR A 57 -8.78 -23.56 11.60
N ALA A 58 -8.32 -24.63 12.26
CA ALA A 58 -8.81 -25.10 13.56
C ALA A 58 -10.35 -25.25 13.66
N GLY A 59 -11.04 -25.54 12.54
CA GLY A 59 -12.49 -25.71 12.52
C GLY A 59 -13.26 -24.44 12.89
N LEU A 60 -12.69 -23.25 12.64
CA LEU A 60 -13.32 -21.96 12.95
C LEU A 60 -14.72 -21.84 12.33
N GLU A 61 -14.90 -22.28 11.08
CA GLU A 61 -16.21 -22.24 10.42
C GLU A 61 -17.31 -22.97 11.20
N ALA A 62 -17.01 -24.16 11.75
CA ALA A 62 -17.95 -24.92 12.56
C ALA A 62 -18.27 -24.19 13.89
N GLN A 63 -17.26 -23.58 14.52
CA GLN A 63 -17.46 -22.78 15.73
C GLN A 63 -18.34 -21.56 15.46
N LEU A 64 -18.16 -20.88 14.32
CA LEU A 64 -19.00 -19.73 13.93
C LEU A 64 -20.45 -20.16 13.67
N GLN A 65 -20.65 -21.32 13.03
CA GLN A 65 -21.97 -21.90 12.74
C GLN A 65 -22.74 -22.23 14.02
N GLN A 66 -22.04 -22.64 15.07
CA GLN A 66 -22.61 -22.97 16.39
C GLN A 66 -22.63 -21.77 17.34
N GLU A 67 -22.28 -20.57 16.88
CA GLU A 67 -22.14 -19.36 17.70
C GLU A 67 -21.20 -19.54 18.92
N GLN A 68 -20.16 -20.39 18.77
CA GLN A 68 -19.14 -20.66 19.81
C GLN A 68 -17.87 -19.81 19.65
N ALA A 69 -17.76 -19.07 18.54
CA ALA A 69 -16.66 -18.15 18.27
C ALA A 69 -17.19 -16.82 17.71
N VAL A 70 -16.36 -15.78 17.75
CA VAL A 70 -16.61 -14.49 17.11
C VAL A 70 -15.44 -14.18 16.18
N LEU A 71 -15.71 -13.81 14.94
CA LEU A 71 -14.73 -13.37 13.95
C LEU A 71 -14.99 -11.90 13.60
N VAL A 72 -13.98 -11.07 13.73
CA VAL A 72 -14.02 -9.66 13.35
C VAL A 72 -12.88 -9.33 12.40
N PHE A 73 -13.22 -8.78 11.24
CA PHE A 73 -12.25 -8.17 10.33
C PHE A 73 -12.09 -6.69 10.71
N LEU A 74 -10.85 -6.21 10.80
CA LEU A 74 -10.54 -4.87 11.32
C LEU A 74 -10.72 -3.74 10.31
N GLY A 75 -10.97 -4.02 9.03
CA GLY A 75 -11.16 -3.01 7.98
C GLY A 75 -10.26 -3.29 6.77
N ASP A 76 -10.37 -2.44 5.74
CA ASP A 76 -9.64 -2.54 4.47
C ASP A 76 -9.77 -3.93 3.80
N LEU A 77 -11.02 -4.37 3.63
CA LEU A 77 -11.30 -5.67 3.01
C LEU A 77 -11.26 -5.58 1.49
N PHE A 78 -11.85 -4.54 0.91
CA PHE A 78 -12.33 -4.62 -0.47
C PHE A 78 -11.28 -4.26 -1.51
N HIS A 79 -10.41 -3.28 -1.28
CA HIS A 79 -9.59 -2.76 -2.37
C HIS A 79 -8.26 -3.49 -2.54
N PRO A 80 -7.93 -3.97 -3.76
CA PRO A 80 -6.62 -4.53 -4.03
C PRO A 80 -5.54 -3.48 -3.80
N GLU A 81 -4.39 -3.96 -3.33
CA GLU A 81 -3.26 -3.10 -3.00
C GLU A 81 -2.08 -3.25 -3.98
N ALA A 82 -2.04 -4.34 -4.76
CA ALA A 82 -1.00 -4.59 -5.74
C ALA A 82 -1.01 -3.54 -6.88
N ASP A 83 0.17 -3.26 -7.43
CA ASP A 83 0.46 -2.14 -8.35
C ASP A 83 -0.46 -2.10 -9.55
N GLU A 84 -0.47 -3.19 -10.29
CA GLU A 84 -1.19 -3.36 -11.55
C GLU A 84 -2.69 -3.65 -11.31
N GLU A 85 -3.05 -4.00 -10.08
CA GLU A 85 -4.41 -4.37 -9.69
C GLU A 85 -5.12 -3.24 -8.95
N ALA A 86 -4.47 -2.12 -8.62
CA ALA A 86 -5.06 -1.08 -7.77
C ALA A 86 -6.34 -0.47 -8.37
N GLY A 87 -6.51 -0.49 -9.69
CA GLY A 87 -7.74 -0.10 -10.38
C GLY A 87 -8.80 -1.21 -10.50
N ASP A 88 -8.51 -2.44 -10.09
CA ASP A 88 -9.41 -3.58 -10.25
C ASP A 88 -10.59 -3.55 -9.25
N MET A 89 -11.78 -3.40 -9.80
CA MET A 89 -13.03 -3.38 -9.04
C MET A 89 -13.76 -4.72 -9.06
N GLU A 90 -13.38 -5.67 -9.92
CA GLU A 90 -14.00 -7.00 -9.91
C GLU A 90 -13.63 -7.75 -8.63
N SER A 91 -12.33 -7.81 -8.29
CA SER A 91 -11.89 -8.39 -7.02
C SER A 91 -12.46 -7.67 -5.79
N SER A 92 -12.64 -6.34 -5.89
CA SER A 92 -13.29 -5.55 -4.84
C SER A 92 -14.75 -5.97 -4.64
N ILE A 93 -15.50 -6.12 -5.72
CA ILE A 93 -16.89 -6.57 -5.69
C ILE A 93 -16.96 -8.03 -5.21
N ASP A 94 -16.09 -8.91 -5.68
CA ASP A 94 -16.07 -10.32 -5.26
C ASP A 94 -15.80 -10.47 -3.77
N THR A 95 -14.92 -9.63 -3.22
CA THR A 95 -14.64 -9.59 -1.78
C THR A 95 -15.84 -9.09 -0.99
N LEU A 96 -16.51 -8.02 -1.45
CA LEU A 96 -17.76 -7.56 -0.87
C LEU A 96 -18.84 -8.66 -0.89
N MET A 97 -19.06 -9.29 -2.04
CA MET A 97 -20.06 -10.35 -2.20
C MET A 97 -19.76 -11.56 -1.33
N THR A 98 -18.49 -11.91 -1.15
CA THR A 98 -18.05 -12.98 -0.25
C THR A 98 -18.33 -12.60 1.21
N PHE A 99 -17.97 -11.38 1.62
CA PHE A 99 -18.29 -10.89 2.96
C PHE A 99 -19.81 -10.89 3.22
N MET A 100 -20.62 -10.44 2.27
CA MET A 100 -22.08 -10.46 2.39
C MET A 100 -22.60 -11.88 2.65
N ARG A 101 -22.11 -12.87 1.91
CA ARG A 101 -22.47 -14.29 2.12
C ARG A 101 -22.05 -14.79 3.50
N LEU A 102 -20.86 -14.43 3.98
CA LEU A 102 -20.41 -14.78 5.33
C LEU A 102 -21.30 -14.17 6.40
N LYS A 103 -21.61 -12.87 6.29
CA LYS A 103 -22.48 -12.20 7.26
C LYS A 103 -23.89 -12.79 7.25
N VAL A 104 -24.43 -13.12 6.07
CA VAL A 104 -25.72 -13.82 5.94
C VAL A 104 -25.70 -15.17 6.65
N ARG A 105 -24.62 -15.93 6.50
CA ARG A 105 -24.46 -17.25 7.10
C ARG A 105 -24.21 -17.20 8.61
N PHE A 106 -23.50 -16.19 9.09
CA PHE A 106 -23.06 -16.05 10.48
C PHE A 106 -23.42 -14.68 11.08
N PRO A 107 -24.71 -14.30 11.12
CA PRO A 107 -25.13 -12.94 11.44
C PRO A 107 -24.72 -12.45 12.83
N ARG A 108 -24.53 -13.36 13.80
CA ARG A 108 -24.16 -13.06 15.20
C ARG A 108 -22.73 -13.44 15.58
N SER A 109 -21.95 -13.93 14.61
CA SER A 109 -20.59 -14.41 14.85
C SER A 109 -19.57 -13.74 13.94
N VAL A 110 -19.97 -13.15 12.82
CA VAL A 110 -19.05 -12.45 11.90
C VAL A 110 -19.38 -10.96 11.87
N TYR A 111 -18.36 -10.12 12.04
CA TYR A 111 -18.44 -8.67 11.98
C TYR A 111 -17.28 -8.11 11.14
N VAL A 112 -17.48 -6.90 10.61
CA VAL A 112 -16.44 -6.13 9.91
C VAL A 112 -16.44 -4.73 10.48
N LEU A 113 -15.28 -4.23 10.86
CA LEU A 113 -15.10 -2.81 11.19
C LEU A 113 -14.86 -2.03 9.89
N LEU A 114 -15.20 -0.75 9.90
CA LEU A 114 -14.82 0.14 8.79
C LEU A 114 -13.33 0.47 8.89
N GLY A 115 -12.62 0.29 7.79
CA GLY A 115 -11.32 0.89 7.54
C GLY A 115 -11.41 2.10 6.61
N ASN A 116 -10.27 2.68 6.26
CA ASN A 116 -10.24 3.86 5.40
C ASN A 116 -10.60 3.53 3.94
N HIS A 117 -10.39 2.29 3.49
CA HIS A 117 -10.72 1.87 2.14
C HIS A 117 -12.21 1.53 1.96
N GLU A 118 -13.02 1.42 3.03
CA GLU A 118 -14.46 1.19 2.89
C GLU A 118 -15.23 2.44 2.40
N PHE A 119 -14.68 3.64 2.58
CA PHE A 119 -15.32 4.90 2.17
C PHE A 119 -15.08 5.18 0.68
N THR A 120 -16.17 5.41 -0.06
CA THR A 120 -16.11 5.53 -1.52
C THR A 120 -15.95 6.97 -2.00
N ARG A 121 -16.18 7.94 -1.10
CA ARG A 121 -16.09 9.38 -1.40
C ARG A 121 -14.83 10.04 -0.87
N THR A 122 -13.87 9.25 -0.41
CA THR A 122 -12.57 9.79 -0.01
C THR A 122 -11.80 10.17 -1.27
N GLU A 123 -11.30 11.42 -1.33
CA GLU A 123 -10.48 11.91 -2.44
C GLU A 123 -9.03 11.39 -2.38
N SER A 124 -8.82 10.30 -1.63
CA SER A 124 -7.52 9.66 -1.52
C SER A 124 -7.30 8.83 -2.78
N HIS A 125 -6.14 9.02 -3.40
CA HIS A 125 -5.72 8.21 -4.52
C HIS A 125 -4.56 7.31 -4.08
N LYS A 126 -4.57 6.09 -4.60
CA LYS A 126 -3.48 5.14 -4.45
C LYS A 126 -2.95 4.90 -5.85
N ARG A 127 -1.68 5.25 -6.09
CA ARG A 127 -1.03 5.07 -7.40
C ARG A 127 -1.76 5.75 -8.58
N GLY A 128 -2.41 6.88 -8.30
CA GLY A 128 -3.24 7.59 -9.29
C GLY A 128 -4.67 7.05 -9.44
N TYR A 129 -5.01 5.92 -8.83
CA TYR A 129 -6.38 5.40 -8.80
C TYR A 129 -7.15 5.98 -7.61
N PHE A 130 -8.26 6.65 -7.90
CA PHE A 130 -9.27 7.02 -6.91
C PHE A 130 -10.13 5.78 -6.62
N GLN A 131 -9.57 4.82 -5.88
CA GLN A 131 -10.18 3.51 -5.65
C GLN A 131 -11.61 3.63 -5.08
N GLY A 132 -11.85 4.59 -4.19
CA GLY A 132 -13.19 4.88 -3.69
C GLY A 132 -14.18 5.25 -4.81
N HIS A 133 -13.80 6.15 -5.72
CA HIS A 133 -14.65 6.57 -6.84
C HIS A 133 -14.89 5.43 -7.83
N LEU A 134 -13.84 4.66 -8.15
CA LEU A 134 -13.95 3.48 -9.02
C LEU A 134 -14.91 2.45 -8.42
N PHE A 135 -14.80 2.21 -7.12
CA PHE A 135 -15.67 1.28 -6.43
C PHE A 135 -17.10 1.77 -6.36
N ARG A 136 -17.31 3.07 -6.10
CA ARG A 136 -18.64 3.68 -6.16
C ARG A 136 -19.29 3.42 -7.52
N SER A 137 -18.56 3.68 -8.60
CA SER A 137 -19.05 3.43 -9.95
C SER A 137 -19.39 1.94 -10.16
N ALA A 138 -18.51 1.04 -9.73
CA ALA A 138 -18.75 -0.41 -9.82
C ALA A 138 -19.98 -0.88 -9.02
N LEU A 139 -20.22 -0.28 -7.84
CA LEU A 139 -21.40 -0.52 -7.03
C LEU A 139 -22.67 0.01 -7.71
N GLU A 140 -22.61 1.19 -8.34
CA GLU A 140 -23.74 1.80 -9.06
C GLU A 140 -24.13 0.99 -10.29
N THR A 141 -23.16 0.58 -11.12
CA THR A 141 -23.38 -0.29 -12.27
C THR A 141 -24.04 -1.62 -11.88
N ARG A 142 -23.77 -2.10 -10.66
CA ARG A 142 -24.33 -3.33 -10.10
C ARG A 142 -25.61 -3.11 -9.28
N GLY A 143 -26.10 -1.88 -9.14
CA GLY A 143 -27.27 -1.59 -8.31
C GLY A 143 -27.07 -1.89 -6.81
N LEU A 144 -25.83 -1.90 -6.33
CA LEU A 144 -25.46 -2.18 -4.94
C LEU A 144 -25.26 -0.92 -4.10
N ALA A 145 -25.08 0.23 -4.73
CA ALA A 145 -24.67 1.48 -4.07
C ALA A 145 -25.55 1.86 -2.87
N GLN A 146 -26.88 1.82 -3.01
CA GLN A 146 -27.79 2.20 -1.92
C GLN A 146 -27.72 1.23 -0.73
N GLY A 147 -27.54 -0.07 -1.01
CA GLY A 147 -27.34 -1.09 0.02
C GLY A 147 -26.00 -0.92 0.73
N TYR A 148 -24.95 -0.59 -0.03
CA TYR A 148 -23.63 -0.29 0.52
C TYR A 148 -23.65 0.96 1.42
N ASP A 149 -24.38 2.02 1.04
CA ASP A 149 -24.56 3.21 1.89
C ASP A 149 -25.25 2.87 3.23
N ARG A 150 -26.18 1.90 3.22
CA ARG A 150 -26.81 1.40 4.46
C ARG A 150 -25.84 0.57 5.30
N PHE A 151 -24.99 -0.22 4.66
CA PHE A 151 -23.90 -0.92 5.34
C PHE A 151 -22.96 0.07 6.04
N LEU A 152 -22.43 1.08 5.34
CA LEU A 152 -21.54 2.09 5.95
C LEU A 152 -22.19 2.79 7.15
N ARG A 153 -23.46 3.17 7.02
CA ARG A 153 -24.22 3.80 8.12
C ARG A 153 -24.41 2.89 9.33
N SER A 154 -24.33 1.57 9.19
CA SER A 154 -24.57 0.61 10.27
C SER A 154 -23.31 -0.12 10.75
N ALA A 155 -22.21 -0.08 10.00
CA ALA A 155 -21.02 -0.82 10.34
C ALA A 155 -20.34 -0.30 11.62
N PRO A 156 -19.76 -1.20 12.43
CA PRO A 156 -18.99 -0.85 13.60
C PRO A 156 -17.61 -0.27 13.24
N LEU A 157 -16.97 0.38 14.21
CA LEU A 157 -15.61 0.92 14.12
C LEU A 157 -14.67 0.29 15.14
N VAL A 158 -15.22 -0.34 16.18
CA VAL A 158 -14.46 -0.86 17.32
C VAL A 158 -14.99 -2.23 17.72
N VAL A 159 -14.11 -3.14 18.11
CA VAL A 159 -14.44 -4.38 18.82
C VAL A 159 -13.81 -4.37 20.20
N ILE A 160 -14.54 -4.81 21.22
CA ILE A 160 -14.05 -4.84 22.61
C ILE A 160 -14.16 -6.25 23.18
N HIS A 161 -13.07 -6.70 23.76
CA HIS A 161 -12.96 -7.91 24.55
C HIS A 161 -12.35 -7.56 25.91
N PRO A 162 -12.54 -8.34 27.00
CA PRO A 162 -11.95 -8.04 28.30
C PRO A 162 -10.42 -7.85 28.35
N ARG A 163 -9.72 -8.25 27.29
CA ARG A 163 -8.25 -8.19 27.18
C ARG A 163 -7.74 -7.20 26.13
N CYS A 164 -8.54 -6.85 25.14
CA CYS A 164 -8.08 -6.03 24.03
C CYS A 164 -9.21 -5.22 23.39
N VAL A 165 -8.82 -4.12 22.74
CA VAL A 165 -9.66 -3.35 21.83
C VAL A 165 -9.11 -3.52 20.42
N GLY A 166 -9.98 -3.83 19.45
CA GLY A 166 -9.63 -3.85 18.04
C GLY A 166 -10.22 -2.64 17.32
N VAL A 167 -9.42 -1.96 16.50
CA VAL A 167 -9.83 -0.87 15.59
C VAL A 167 -9.09 -1.02 14.27
N HIS A 168 -9.50 -0.29 13.22
CA HIS A 168 -8.75 -0.35 11.96
C HIS A 168 -7.36 0.27 12.08
N ALA A 169 -7.27 1.52 12.55
CA ALA A 169 -6.04 2.30 12.46
C ALA A 169 -5.47 2.73 13.82
N GLY A 170 -6.21 3.50 14.61
CA GLY A 170 -5.74 4.00 15.91
C GLY A 170 -6.86 4.47 16.84
N PRO A 171 -6.52 4.96 18.04
CA PRO A 171 -7.50 5.32 19.07
C PRO A 171 -8.33 6.55 18.68
N ALA A 172 -9.59 6.61 19.14
CA ALA A 172 -10.41 7.80 19.02
C ALA A 172 -10.03 8.83 20.10
N MET A 173 -9.14 9.76 19.74
CA MET A 173 -8.59 10.79 20.62
C MET A 173 -9.58 11.93 20.88
N SER A 174 -10.49 12.18 19.95
CA SER A 174 -11.45 13.28 20.05
C SER A 174 -12.70 12.96 20.88
N LEU A 175 -12.88 11.71 21.30
CA LEU A 175 -14.05 11.28 22.07
C LEU A 175 -13.80 11.41 23.55
N THR A 176 -14.85 11.78 24.30
CA THR A 176 -14.76 11.95 25.76
C THR A 176 -15.54 10.90 26.53
N SER A 177 -16.41 10.14 25.86
CA SER A 177 -17.17 9.06 26.50
C SER A 177 -17.42 7.86 25.58
N PHE A 178 -17.66 6.71 26.20
CA PHE A 178 -18.01 5.47 25.50
C PHE A 178 -19.38 5.56 24.79
N GLU A 179 -20.32 6.34 25.33
CA GLU A 179 -21.63 6.53 24.71
C GLU A 179 -21.55 7.38 23.44
N GLU A 180 -20.64 8.38 23.38
CA GLU A 180 -20.35 9.11 22.15
C GLU A 180 -19.81 8.18 21.07
N LEU A 181 -18.91 7.26 21.42
CA LEU A 181 -18.38 6.26 20.48
C LEU A 181 -19.50 5.43 19.86
N LYS A 182 -20.41 4.89 20.68
CA LYS A 182 -21.52 4.06 20.20
C LYS A 182 -22.44 4.80 19.24
N ARG A 183 -22.70 6.09 19.51
CA ARG A 183 -23.67 6.92 18.77
C ARG A 183 -23.05 7.69 17.61
N LEU A 184 -21.75 7.53 17.35
CA LEU A 184 -21.05 8.26 16.31
C LEU A 184 -21.75 8.05 14.96
N GLU A 185 -22.12 9.14 14.31
CA GLU A 185 -22.74 9.09 12.99
C GLU A 185 -21.66 8.83 11.93
N VAL A 186 -21.94 7.91 11.01
CA VAL A 186 -21.02 7.59 9.92
C VAL A 186 -21.79 7.67 8.61
N THR A 187 -21.26 8.44 7.67
CA THR A 187 -21.78 8.57 6.32
C THR A 187 -20.62 8.47 5.33
N ASP A 188 -20.94 8.14 4.07
CA ASP A 188 -19.95 8.22 3.01
C ASP A 188 -19.82 9.67 2.55
N ALA A 189 -18.71 10.29 2.92
CA ALA A 189 -18.44 11.70 2.69
C ALA A 189 -16.95 11.91 2.37
N PRO A 190 -16.59 13.06 1.76
CA PRO A 190 -15.20 13.46 1.64
C PRO A 190 -14.49 13.46 2.99
N THR A 191 -13.19 13.14 2.99
CA THR A 191 -12.38 12.99 4.22
C THR A 191 -12.50 14.18 5.17
N ARG A 192 -12.58 15.41 4.63
CA ARG A 192 -12.69 16.65 5.41
C ARG A 192 -14.03 16.82 6.15
N GLU A 193 -15.05 16.07 5.75
CA GLU A 193 -16.43 16.11 6.29
C GLU A 193 -16.70 14.92 7.22
N LEU A 194 -15.84 13.90 7.22
CA LEU A 194 -15.95 12.78 8.15
C LEU A 194 -15.72 13.27 9.59
N PRO A 195 -16.49 12.76 10.57
CA PRO A 195 -16.26 13.09 11.97
C PRO A 195 -14.82 12.75 12.38
N ARG A 196 -14.21 13.61 13.19
CA ARG A 196 -12.81 13.45 13.60
C ARG A 196 -12.51 12.08 14.20
N ALA A 197 -13.37 11.57 15.07
CA ALA A 197 -13.21 10.24 15.66
C ALA A 197 -13.20 9.11 14.59
N VAL A 198 -13.98 9.23 13.51
CA VAL A 198 -13.95 8.27 12.39
C VAL A 198 -12.59 8.33 11.71
N LEU A 199 -12.07 9.53 11.44
CA LEU A 199 -10.75 9.71 10.85
C LEU A 199 -9.64 9.12 11.72
N GLU A 200 -9.72 9.32 13.03
CA GLU A 200 -8.75 8.78 13.98
C GLU A 200 -8.80 7.24 14.01
N LEU A 201 -10.00 6.66 14.07
CA LEU A 201 -10.21 5.21 14.07
C LEU A 201 -9.79 4.52 12.77
N THR A 202 -9.75 5.24 11.64
CA THR A 202 -9.55 4.63 10.31
C THR A 202 -8.33 5.12 9.53
N PHE A 203 -7.72 6.26 9.86
CA PHE A 203 -6.58 6.83 9.10
C PHE A 203 -5.34 7.13 9.95
N SER A 204 -5.44 7.08 11.28
CA SER A 204 -4.32 7.50 12.14
C SER A 204 -3.20 6.45 12.19
N ARG A 205 -1.99 6.90 12.51
CA ARG A 205 -0.81 6.05 12.65
C ARG A 205 -0.08 6.41 13.93
N HIS A 206 0.58 5.45 14.55
CA HIS A 206 1.41 5.77 15.70
C HIS A 206 2.58 6.68 15.26
N VAL A 207 3.00 7.59 16.13
CA VAL A 207 3.91 8.70 15.83
C VAL A 207 5.24 8.24 15.22
N ASP A 208 5.73 7.08 15.64
CA ASP A 208 6.98 6.50 15.15
C ASP A 208 6.92 6.10 13.66
N TRP A 209 5.71 5.96 13.08
CA TRP A 209 5.49 5.55 11.69
C TRP A 209 4.57 6.49 10.91
N SER A 210 4.14 7.60 11.52
CA SER A 210 3.29 8.57 10.83
C SER A 210 4.16 9.58 10.07
N PRO A 211 4.00 9.71 8.74
CA PRO A 211 4.61 10.81 8.00
C PRO A 211 3.89 12.15 8.22
N ASN A 212 2.71 12.13 8.87
CA ASN A 212 1.90 13.32 9.14
C ASN A 212 1.60 13.43 10.65
N PRO A 213 2.18 14.43 11.35
CA PRO A 213 1.93 14.66 12.77
C PRO A 213 0.45 14.87 13.12
N GLU A 214 -0.36 15.43 12.22
CA GLU A 214 -1.79 15.70 12.46
C GLU A 214 -2.64 14.41 12.52
N LYS A 215 -2.11 13.31 11.97
CA LYS A 215 -2.73 11.97 12.00
C LYS A 215 -2.00 11.03 12.95
N ALA A 216 -1.12 11.55 13.79
CA ALA A 216 -0.31 10.75 14.68
C ALA A 216 -0.98 10.52 16.04
N PHE A 217 -0.81 9.32 16.60
CA PHE A 217 -1.10 9.05 18.02
C PHE A 217 0.12 8.45 18.73
N ASN A 218 0.08 8.41 20.06
CA ASN A 218 1.16 7.85 20.87
C ASN A 218 0.59 6.91 21.97
N ASP A 219 1.48 6.31 22.76
CA ASP A 219 1.13 5.40 23.86
C ASP A 219 0.17 5.98 24.92
N TYR A 220 0.16 7.31 25.13
CA TYR A 220 -0.78 7.94 26.07
C TYR A 220 -2.21 7.94 25.52
N HIS A 221 -2.37 8.28 24.23
CA HIS A 221 -3.66 8.20 23.57
C HIS A 221 -4.22 6.77 23.54
N ILE A 222 -3.34 5.76 23.41
CA ILE A 222 -3.73 4.36 23.54
C ILE A 222 -4.27 4.07 24.95
N ALA A 223 -3.55 4.52 25.99
CA ALA A 223 -3.96 4.35 27.38
C ALA A 223 -5.35 4.92 27.64
N ASP A 224 -5.57 6.17 27.23
CA ASP A 224 -6.83 6.89 27.43
C ASP A 224 -7.99 6.20 26.70
N PHE A 225 -7.76 5.74 25.48
CA PHE A 225 -8.77 5.05 24.70
C PHE A 225 -9.14 3.67 25.27
N LEU A 226 -8.15 2.91 25.77
CA LEU A 226 -8.38 1.65 26.48
C LEU A 226 -9.20 1.88 27.76
N ALA A 227 -8.92 2.95 28.50
CA ALA A 227 -9.71 3.35 29.66
C ALA A 227 -11.14 3.76 29.28
N LEU A 228 -11.32 4.53 28.21
CA LEU A 228 -12.63 4.89 27.65
C LEU A 228 -13.44 3.64 27.26
N CYS A 229 -12.78 2.60 26.74
CA CYS A 229 -13.39 1.31 26.42
C CYS A 229 -13.66 0.43 27.66
N GLY A 230 -13.21 0.84 28.85
CA GLY A 230 -13.39 0.12 30.11
C GLY A 230 -12.40 -1.02 30.33
N ILE A 231 -11.25 -1.03 29.63
CA ILE A 231 -10.18 -2.01 29.79
C ILE A 231 -8.79 -1.35 29.84
N PRO A 232 -8.50 -0.53 30.89
CA PRO A 232 -7.28 0.29 30.94
C PRO A 232 -5.97 -0.50 30.84
N GLU A 233 -5.96 -1.76 31.29
CA GLU A 233 -4.81 -2.68 31.22
C GLU A 233 -4.79 -3.54 29.95
N GLY A 234 -5.72 -3.30 29.02
CA GLY A 234 -5.83 -4.07 27.79
C GLY A 234 -4.77 -3.72 26.76
N HIS A 235 -4.91 -4.33 25.58
CA HIS A 235 -4.03 -4.13 24.43
C HIS A 235 -4.81 -3.58 23.23
N LEU A 236 -4.23 -2.65 22.47
CA LEU A 236 -4.82 -2.14 21.24
C LEU A 236 -4.32 -2.94 20.04
N ILE A 237 -5.25 -3.51 19.28
CA ILE A 237 -4.98 -4.29 18.08
C ILE A 237 -5.48 -3.52 16.87
N THR A 238 -4.60 -3.32 15.88
CA THR A 238 -4.92 -2.52 14.69
C THR A 238 -4.51 -3.24 13.40
N GLY A 239 -5.03 -2.76 12.28
CA GLY A 239 -4.53 -3.05 10.94
C GLY A 239 -3.73 -1.86 10.39
N HIS A 240 -4.00 -1.47 9.14
CA HIS A 240 -3.64 -0.20 8.48
C HIS A 240 -2.13 0.12 8.28
N THR A 241 -1.26 -0.25 9.22
CA THR A 241 0.18 0.12 9.25
C THR A 241 1.10 -1.11 9.25
N PRO A 242 0.99 -2.00 8.25
CA PRO A 242 1.91 -3.12 8.16
C PRO A 242 3.34 -2.63 7.86
N LEU A 243 4.32 -3.09 8.63
CA LEU A 243 5.72 -2.66 8.48
C LEU A 243 6.50 -3.46 7.42
N ALA A 244 6.20 -4.76 7.26
CA ALA A 244 6.96 -5.65 6.37
C ALA A 244 6.07 -6.75 5.77
N ARG A 245 5.19 -6.37 4.84
CA ARG A 245 4.14 -7.23 4.23
C ARG A 245 4.64 -8.53 3.59
N GLU A 246 5.92 -8.59 3.24
CA GLU A 246 6.57 -9.75 2.62
C GLU A 246 7.02 -10.82 3.62
N THR A 247 7.29 -10.42 4.86
CA THR A 247 7.96 -11.27 5.86
C THR A 247 7.18 -11.43 7.15
N GLY A 248 6.13 -10.65 7.36
CA GLY A 248 5.30 -10.72 8.55
C GLY A 248 3.83 -10.44 8.26
N TRP A 249 3.00 -10.82 9.22
CA TRP A 249 1.56 -10.57 9.27
C TRP A 249 1.18 -9.90 10.60
N GLU A 250 2.14 -9.71 11.50
CA GLU A 250 1.97 -9.07 12.81
C GLU A 250 3.22 -8.25 13.16
N TRP A 251 3.04 -7.16 13.92
CA TRP A 251 4.12 -6.35 14.47
C TRP A 251 3.72 -5.72 15.81
N ASP A 252 4.54 -5.92 16.84
CA ASP A 252 4.46 -5.17 18.08
C ASP A 252 5.07 -3.78 17.91
N LEU A 253 4.22 -2.76 18.00
CA LEU A 253 4.49 -1.37 17.66
C LEU A 253 4.44 -0.47 18.91
N GLY A 254 4.63 -1.04 20.08
CA GLY A 254 4.58 -0.30 21.33
C GLY A 254 4.33 -1.26 22.49
N LYS A 255 4.19 -0.72 23.70
CA LYS A 255 3.95 -1.55 24.88
C LYS A 255 2.59 -2.24 24.86
N ARG A 256 1.60 -1.63 24.22
CA ARG A 256 0.20 -2.08 24.18
C ARG A 256 -0.42 -1.90 22.79
N LEU A 257 0.41 -1.98 21.75
CA LEU A 257 -0.03 -1.84 20.37
C LEU A 257 0.53 -2.99 19.52
N THR A 258 -0.36 -3.74 18.89
CA THR A 258 0.01 -4.75 17.89
C THR A 258 -0.75 -4.47 16.60
N VAL A 259 -0.03 -4.42 15.49
CA VAL A 259 -0.61 -4.38 14.14
C VAL A 259 -0.71 -5.80 13.61
N ILE A 260 -1.84 -6.16 12.98
CA ILE A 260 -2.03 -7.42 12.26
C ILE A 260 -2.47 -7.15 10.81
N PHE A 261 -2.09 -8.02 9.88
CA PHE A 261 -2.31 -7.84 8.44
C PHE A 261 -2.45 -9.20 7.74
N ALA A 262 -3.55 -9.40 7.00
CA ALA A 262 -3.86 -10.70 6.39
C ALA A 262 -3.62 -10.74 4.86
N ALA A 263 -3.39 -9.59 4.21
CA ALA A 263 -3.15 -9.49 2.79
C ALA A 263 -1.69 -9.80 2.38
N GLY A 264 -0.80 -10.01 3.36
CA GLY A 264 0.62 -10.29 3.14
C GLY A 264 0.89 -11.68 2.56
N ARG A 265 2.18 -12.00 2.40
CA ARG A 265 2.61 -13.34 1.99
C ARG A 265 2.34 -14.38 3.07
N GLU A 266 2.52 -13.98 4.33
CA GLU A 266 2.13 -14.75 5.48
C GLU A 266 0.69 -14.42 5.85
N VAL A 267 -0.06 -15.44 6.26
CA VAL A 267 -1.46 -15.30 6.66
C VAL A 267 -1.56 -15.66 8.13
N GLY A 268 -2.19 -14.79 8.91
CA GLY A 268 -2.47 -15.04 10.31
C GLY A 268 -3.57 -14.16 10.85
N PHE A 269 -3.90 -14.40 12.11
CA PHE A 269 -4.90 -13.67 12.86
C PHE A 269 -4.56 -13.70 14.35
N LEU A 270 -5.14 -12.79 15.12
CA LEU A 270 -5.07 -12.85 16.58
C LEU A 270 -6.27 -13.65 17.12
N ARG A 271 -6.01 -14.66 17.94
CA ARG A 271 -7.03 -15.35 18.73
C ARG A 271 -6.97 -14.89 20.17
N VAL A 272 -8.09 -14.49 20.73
CA VAL A 272 -8.22 -14.00 22.10
C VAL A 272 -9.25 -14.83 22.85
N THR A 273 -8.89 -15.26 24.06
CA THR A 273 -9.78 -15.90 25.02
C THR A 273 -9.69 -15.18 26.36
N LEU A 274 -10.51 -15.55 27.35
CA LEU A 274 -10.33 -15.04 28.72
C LEU A 274 -8.93 -15.35 29.30
N LYS A 275 -8.28 -16.43 28.85
CA LYS A 275 -7.02 -16.91 29.43
C LYS A 275 -5.79 -16.38 28.71
N ASP A 276 -5.88 -16.17 27.41
CA ASP A 276 -4.72 -15.87 26.57
C ASP A 276 -5.05 -15.02 25.34
N GLU A 277 -4.01 -14.39 24.81
CA GLU A 277 -3.96 -13.78 23.49
C GLU A 277 -2.88 -14.52 22.71
N ARG A 278 -3.22 -15.01 21.52
CA ARG A 278 -2.31 -15.80 20.71
C ARG A 278 -2.35 -15.33 19.27
N LEU A 279 -1.21 -14.87 18.79
CA LEU A 279 -0.96 -14.67 17.37
C LEU A 279 -0.85 -16.04 16.69
N VAL A 280 -1.76 -16.32 15.76
CA VAL A 280 -1.86 -17.58 15.04
C VAL A 280 -1.47 -17.37 13.59
N ARG A 281 -0.38 -18.01 13.19
CA ARG A 281 0.03 -18.13 11.79
C ARG A 281 -0.73 -19.29 11.15
N VAL A 282 -1.54 -19.00 10.14
CA VAL A 282 -2.28 -20.00 9.35
C VAL A 282 -1.34 -20.67 8.36
N GLY A 283 -0.50 -19.89 7.69
CA GLY A 283 0.46 -20.42 6.72
C GLY A 283 1.11 -19.34 5.88
N ARG A 284 1.86 -19.79 4.86
CA ARG A 284 2.32 -18.94 3.76
C ARG A 284 1.47 -19.21 2.56
N SER A 285 0.97 -18.15 1.95
CA SER A 285 0.27 -18.32 0.69
C SER A 285 1.24 -18.51 -0.46
N LEU A 286 0.97 -19.55 -1.24
CA LEU A 286 1.53 -19.75 -2.56
C LEU A 286 0.66 -19.10 -3.66
N VAL A 287 -0.46 -18.46 -3.31
CA VAL A 287 -1.42 -17.92 -4.30
C VAL A 287 -0.90 -16.63 -4.96
N ASN A 288 0.12 -15.98 -4.38
CA ASN A 288 0.91 -14.96 -5.09
C ASN A 288 2.09 -15.57 -5.88
N ASP A 289 2.27 -16.89 -5.92
CA ASP A 289 3.25 -17.57 -6.79
C ASP A 289 2.76 -17.71 -8.25
N ASP A 290 1.79 -16.91 -8.71
CA ASP A 290 1.69 -16.64 -10.16
C ASP A 290 2.91 -15.86 -10.69
N ARG A 291 3.79 -15.41 -9.79
CA ARG A 291 5.17 -15.05 -10.15
C ARG A 291 6.02 -16.23 -10.65
N ARG A 292 5.63 -17.50 -10.43
CA ARG A 292 6.32 -18.65 -11.04
C ARG A 292 6.25 -18.65 -12.56
N LEU A 293 5.32 -17.93 -13.17
CA LEU A 293 5.23 -17.83 -14.64
C LEU A 293 6.06 -16.68 -15.24
N LEU A 294 6.60 -15.76 -14.43
CA LEU A 294 7.44 -14.66 -14.91
C LEU A 294 8.95 -14.88 -14.72
N PHE A 295 9.36 -15.72 -13.76
CA PHE A 295 10.78 -15.93 -13.43
C PHE A 295 11.37 -17.25 -13.92
N ASP A 296 10.59 -18.08 -14.61
CA ASP A 296 11.09 -19.26 -15.31
C ASP A 296 11.26 -19.00 -16.83
N ARG A 297 11.36 -17.71 -17.21
CA ARG A 297 11.86 -17.38 -18.55
C ARG A 297 13.35 -17.69 -18.58
N THR A 298 13.71 -18.64 -19.42
CA THR A 298 15.10 -18.80 -19.85
C THR A 298 15.57 -17.43 -20.34
N PRO A 299 16.65 -16.84 -19.77
CA PRO A 299 17.12 -15.54 -20.22
C PRO A 299 17.36 -15.61 -21.73
N PRO A 300 16.99 -14.55 -22.48
CA PRO A 300 17.24 -14.52 -23.92
C PRO A 300 18.73 -14.77 -24.17
N ALA A 301 19.05 -15.49 -25.25
CA ALA A 301 20.42 -15.73 -25.65
C ALA A 301 21.14 -14.38 -25.84
N LEU A 302 22.10 -14.08 -24.96
CA LEU A 302 22.87 -12.85 -25.08
C LEU A 302 23.76 -12.91 -26.32
N PRO A 303 23.88 -11.82 -27.09
CA PRO A 303 24.81 -11.77 -28.21
C PRO A 303 26.25 -12.00 -27.70
N THR A 304 26.96 -12.96 -28.29
CA THR A 304 28.35 -13.27 -27.94
C THR A 304 29.27 -12.07 -28.22
N GLY A 305 30.13 -11.72 -27.26
CA GLY A 305 31.13 -10.66 -27.41
C GLY A 305 30.72 -9.26 -26.92
N THR A 306 29.60 -9.14 -26.20
CA THR A 306 29.03 -7.86 -25.73
C THR A 306 29.47 -7.42 -24.33
N GLY A 307 30.33 -8.18 -23.63
CA GLY A 307 30.67 -7.86 -22.23
C GLY A 307 29.52 -8.05 -21.24
N LEU A 308 28.45 -8.72 -21.66
CA LEU A 308 27.29 -9.09 -20.84
C LEU A 308 27.47 -10.52 -20.29
N ARG A 309 27.26 -10.71 -18.99
CA ARG A 309 27.32 -12.04 -18.34
C ARG A 309 26.02 -12.35 -17.61
N ILE A 310 25.46 -13.53 -17.84
CA ILE A 310 24.31 -14.00 -17.06
C ILE A 310 24.82 -14.48 -15.70
N GLU A 311 24.24 -13.95 -14.64
CA GLU A 311 24.52 -14.34 -13.26
C GLU A 311 23.26 -14.88 -12.58
N ARG A 312 23.47 -15.75 -11.60
CA ARG A 312 22.39 -16.34 -10.79
C ARG A 312 22.73 -16.25 -9.31
N GLU A 313 21.84 -15.67 -8.52
CA GLU A 313 21.95 -15.69 -7.05
C GLU A 313 20.57 -15.95 -6.47
N ARG A 314 20.48 -16.86 -5.49
CA ARG A 314 19.23 -17.18 -4.78
C ARG A 314 18.05 -17.50 -5.72
N GLY A 315 18.32 -18.10 -6.88
CA GLY A 315 17.32 -18.46 -7.88
C GLY A 315 16.84 -17.33 -8.78
N ARG A 316 17.39 -16.12 -8.66
CA ARG A 316 17.13 -14.99 -9.57
C ARG A 316 18.20 -14.95 -10.66
N VAL A 317 17.80 -14.56 -11.87
CA VAL A 317 18.68 -14.39 -13.04
C VAL A 317 18.80 -12.90 -13.37
N TRP A 318 20.00 -12.42 -13.60
CA TRP A 318 20.26 -11.06 -14.11
C TRP A 318 21.47 -11.05 -15.06
N VAL A 319 21.66 -9.91 -15.72
CA VAL A 319 22.77 -9.67 -16.64
C VAL A 319 23.74 -8.67 -16.01
N ARG A 320 24.98 -9.08 -15.74
CA ARG A 320 26.07 -8.18 -15.36
C ARG A 320 26.58 -7.45 -16.60
N LEU A 321 26.62 -6.12 -16.53
CA LEU A 321 27.27 -5.22 -17.49
C LEU A 321 28.69 -4.92 -16.96
N ASP A 322 29.71 -5.53 -17.57
CA ASP A 322 31.10 -5.31 -17.15
C ASP A 322 31.62 -3.91 -17.55
N ASP A 323 31.12 -3.38 -18.68
CA ASP A 323 31.54 -2.08 -19.22
C ASP A 323 30.35 -1.30 -19.79
N PRO A 324 29.69 -0.43 -18.98
CA PRO A 324 28.60 0.41 -19.43
C PRO A 324 29.01 1.43 -20.52
N ALA A 325 30.31 1.67 -20.74
CA ALA A 325 30.77 2.68 -21.69
C ALA A 325 30.54 2.29 -23.15
N GLN A 326 30.41 1.00 -23.46
CA GLN A 326 30.20 0.51 -24.83
C GLN A 326 28.79 0.78 -25.37
N GLY A 327 27.86 1.25 -24.53
CA GLY A 327 26.52 1.62 -24.95
C GLY A 327 25.67 0.40 -25.30
N HIS A 328 24.93 -0.13 -24.33
CA HIS A 328 24.17 -1.37 -24.46
C HIS A 328 22.68 -1.11 -24.62
N GLU A 329 22.07 -1.74 -25.61
CA GLU A 329 20.61 -1.80 -25.70
C GLU A 329 20.07 -2.76 -24.65
N LEU A 330 19.11 -2.28 -23.86
CA LEU A 330 18.54 -3.02 -22.76
C LEU A 330 17.27 -3.72 -23.24
N LEU A 331 17.27 -5.04 -23.20
CA LEU A 331 16.06 -5.82 -23.43
C LEU A 331 15.00 -5.53 -22.36
N PRO A 332 13.71 -5.37 -22.73
CA PRO A 332 12.63 -5.20 -21.78
C PRO A 332 12.55 -6.34 -20.77
N ASP A 333 12.20 -5.99 -19.54
CA ASP A 333 12.03 -6.90 -18.40
C ASP A 333 13.28 -7.70 -17.98
N VAL A 334 14.43 -7.45 -18.62
CA VAL A 334 15.71 -8.00 -18.20
C VAL A 334 16.36 -7.07 -17.18
N VAL A 335 16.80 -7.66 -16.08
CA VAL A 335 17.49 -6.96 -15.00
C VAL A 335 18.98 -6.91 -15.32
N TYR A 336 19.54 -5.71 -15.40
CA TYR A 336 20.96 -5.49 -15.61
C TYR A 336 21.62 -4.90 -14.37
N ARG A 337 22.78 -5.43 -13.98
CA ARG A 337 23.57 -4.91 -12.85
C ARG A 337 24.90 -4.35 -13.32
N PHE A 338 25.31 -3.23 -12.74
CA PHE A 338 26.58 -2.58 -13.08
C PHE A 338 27.13 -1.80 -11.89
N ASP A 339 28.43 -1.55 -11.94
CA ASP A 339 29.08 -0.61 -11.02
C ASP A 339 29.23 0.74 -11.73
N TYR A 340 29.18 1.82 -10.95
CA TYR A 340 29.31 3.17 -11.44
C TYR A 340 30.69 3.35 -12.05
N PRO A 341 30.80 3.69 -13.36
CA PRO A 341 32.06 3.64 -14.09
C PRO A 341 32.97 4.84 -13.79
N GLY A 342 32.68 5.59 -12.72
CA GLY A 342 33.42 6.80 -12.37
C GLY A 342 33.14 8.00 -13.28
N GLN A 343 32.16 7.90 -14.19
CA GLN A 343 31.69 8.97 -15.08
C GLN A 343 30.16 8.93 -15.22
N ALA A 344 29.57 9.99 -15.77
CA ALA A 344 28.12 10.07 -15.93
C ALA A 344 27.58 8.99 -16.88
N LEU A 345 26.57 8.26 -16.41
CA LEU A 345 25.82 7.30 -17.20
C LEU A 345 24.62 8.00 -17.81
N THR A 346 24.30 7.68 -19.06
CA THR A 346 23.13 8.20 -19.78
C THR A 346 22.23 7.03 -20.15
N LEU A 347 20.98 7.09 -19.72
CA LEU A 347 19.89 6.30 -20.29
C LEU A 347 19.29 7.10 -21.45
N HIS A 348 19.32 6.49 -22.63
CA HIS A 348 18.66 6.98 -23.83
C HIS A 348 17.33 6.26 -23.97
N ALA A 349 16.26 7.02 -24.15
CA ALA A 349 14.94 6.52 -24.47
C ALA A 349 14.35 7.38 -25.60
N ALA A 350 13.25 6.93 -26.21
CA ALA A 350 12.57 7.68 -27.28
C ALA A 350 12.17 9.11 -26.84
N CYS A 351 11.92 9.31 -25.55
CA CYS A 351 11.51 10.58 -24.96
C CYS A 351 12.67 11.52 -24.58
N GLY A 352 13.92 11.04 -24.61
CA GLY A 352 15.09 11.86 -24.29
C GLY A 352 16.20 11.13 -23.56
N GLU A 353 17.14 11.92 -23.05
CA GLU A 353 18.32 11.46 -22.32
C GLU A 353 18.22 11.78 -20.84
N TYR A 354 18.61 10.81 -20.01
CA TYR A 354 18.56 10.91 -18.57
C TYR A 354 19.88 10.45 -17.96
N ARG A 355 20.41 11.20 -17.00
CA ARG A 355 21.77 10.97 -16.49
C ARG A 355 21.80 10.52 -15.04
N VAL A 356 22.66 9.55 -14.74
CA VAL A 356 23.07 9.18 -13.38
C VAL A 356 24.47 9.72 -13.14
N CYS A 357 24.57 10.65 -12.19
CA CYS A 357 25.78 11.39 -11.88
C CYS A 357 26.13 11.25 -10.41
N HIS A 358 27.38 10.91 -10.09
CA HIS A 358 27.90 11.20 -8.77
C HIS A 358 28.01 12.73 -8.58
N TYR A 359 27.90 13.22 -7.35
CA TYR A 359 27.98 14.64 -6.96
C TYR A 359 29.14 15.37 -7.64
N ARG A 360 30.31 14.72 -7.69
CA ARG A 360 31.53 15.27 -8.29
C ARG A 360 31.41 15.57 -9.79
N HIS A 361 30.40 15.03 -10.46
CA HIS A 361 30.09 15.26 -11.87
C HIS A 361 28.94 16.26 -12.08
N LEU A 362 28.35 16.79 -11.02
CA LEU A 362 27.39 17.89 -11.11
C LEU A 362 28.09 19.20 -11.47
N SER A 363 27.35 20.16 -12.05
CA SER A 363 27.88 21.51 -12.26
C SER A 363 28.25 22.19 -10.94
N ALA A 364 29.17 23.15 -10.98
CA ALA A 364 29.58 23.90 -9.78
C ALA A 364 28.40 24.58 -9.07
N ALA A 365 27.40 25.03 -9.83
CA ALA A 365 26.17 25.59 -9.28
C ALA A 365 25.38 24.51 -8.51
N SER A 366 25.12 23.36 -9.11
CA SER A 366 24.42 22.23 -8.48
C SER A 366 25.18 21.69 -7.25
N GLN A 367 26.52 21.65 -7.29
CA GLN A 367 27.35 21.24 -6.15
C GLN A 367 27.20 22.14 -4.92
N ALA A 368 26.88 23.43 -5.09
CA ALA A 368 26.65 24.36 -3.98
C ALA A 368 25.32 24.12 -3.24
N TYR A 369 24.35 23.47 -3.89
CA TYR A 369 23.00 23.25 -3.34
C TYR A 369 22.79 21.82 -2.84
N TYR A 370 23.46 20.84 -3.43
CA TYR A 370 23.24 19.43 -3.12
C TYR A 370 24.37 18.84 -2.25
N PRO A 371 24.09 17.89 -1.35
CA PRO A 371 25.14 17.19 -0.58
C PRO A 371 25.91 16.15 -1.43
N MET A 372 26.95 15.54 -0.88
CA MET A 372 27.62 14.40 -1.54
C MET A 372 26.67 13.21 -1.75
N GLY A 373 26.72 12.57 -2.92
CA GLY A 373 25.92 11.38 -3.24
C GLY A 373 25.77 11.13 -4.74
N TYR A 374 24.86 10.23 -5.10
CA TYR A 374 24.47 9.99 -6.49
C TYR A 374 23.17 10.71 -6.80
N TYR A 375 23.05 11.19 -8.04
CA TYR A 375 21.99 12.06 -8.50
C TYR A 375 21.47 11.57 -9.83
N PHE A 376 20.17 11.67 -9.98
CA PHE A 376 19.49 11.53 -11.25
C PHE A 376 19.21 12.92 -11.81
N ILE A 377 19.51 13.12 -13.10
CA ILE A 377 19.37 14.40 -13.81
C ILE A 377 18.60 14.14 -15.10
N GLY A 378 17.36 14.63 -15.15
CA GLY A 378 16.57 14.70 -16.39
C GLY A 378 16.96 15.95 -17.18
N GLN A 379 16.41 17.11 -16.80
CA GLN A 379 16.86 18.42 -17.30
C GLN A 379 17.36 19.33 -16.18
N GLU A 380 18.68 19.56 -16.11
CA GLU A 380 19.29 20.38 -15.03
C GLU A 380 18.69 21.80 -14.95
N PHE A 381 18.26 22.38 -16.07
CA PHE A 381 17.62 23.71 -16.12
C PHE A 381 16.16 23.72 -15.66
N ARG A 382 15.52 22.56 -15.47
CA ARG A 382 14.15 22.43 -14.94
C ARG A 382 14.10 21.98 -13.47
N GLN A 383 15.25 21.96 -12.78
CA GLN A 383 15.39 21.52 -11.38
C GLN A 383 15.01 20.05 -11.13
N GLU A 384 15.08 19.20 -12.15
CA GLU A 384 14.83 17.75 -12.04
C GLU A 384 16.08 17.00 -11.55
N VAL A 385 16.59 17.40 -10.38
CA VAL A 385 17.76 16.77 -9.75
C VAL A 385 17.32 16.03 -8.50
N LEU A 386 17.29 14.70 -8.59
CA LEU A 386 16.84 13.82 -7.51
C LEU A 386 18.04 13.10 -6.88
N ARG A 387 18.22 13.24 -5.57
CA ARG A 387 19.26 12.50 -4.84
C ARG A 387 18.86 11.03 -4.73
N LEU A 388 19.70 10.14 -5.23
CA LEU A 388 19.59 8.70 -5.03
C LEU A 388 20.19 8.36 -3.66
N LYS A 389 19.39 7.79 -2.76
CA LYS A 389 19.89 7.19 -1.52
C LYS A 389 19.52 5.72 -1.46
N ARG A 390 20.30 4.94 -0.71
CA ARG A 390 20.10 3.50 -0.50
C ARG A 390 18.72 3.20 0.13
N ASP A 391 18.24 4.13 0.93
CA ASP A 391 16.95 4.14 1.64
C ASP A 391 15.89 5.01 0.94
N LEU A 392 16.27 5.87 -0.02
CA LEU A 392 15.31 6.56 -0.89
C LEU A 392 14.85 5.63 -2.01
N ALA A 393 14.02 4.66 -1.62
CA ALA A 393 13.18 3.87 -2.50
C ALA A 393 11.92 4.64 -2.97
N VAL A 394 11.82 5.93 -2.68
CA VAL A 394 10.57 6.68 -2.84
C VAL A 394 10.85 8.10 -3.35
N LEU A 395 10.85 8.26 -4.67
CA LEU A 395 10.42 9.49 -5.32
C LEU A 395 9.66 9.10 -6.59
N LEU A 396 8.36 9.40 -6.58
CA LEU A 396 7.29 9.14 -7.55
C LEU A 396 6.52 7.80 -7.40
N GLY A 397 5.53 7.81 -6.49
CA GLY A 397 4.25 7.05 -6.54
C GLY A 397 4.26 5.51 -6.62
N GLY A 398 4.23 4.81 -5.47
CA GLY A 398 4.36 3.33 -5.32
C GLY A 398 3.03 2.54 -5.16
N PRO A 399 2.93 1.47 -4.34
CA PRO A 399 3.96 0.62 -3.71
C PRO A 399 3.68 -0.92 -3.64
N GLY A 400 4.42 -1.77 -4.38
CA GLY A 400 4.48 -3.22 -4.11
C GLY A 400 5.86 -3.82 -4.37
N LEU A 401 6.89 -3.03 -4.03
CA LEU A 401 8.33 -3.29 -4.14
C LEU A 401 8.91 -3.19 -5.56
N CYS A 402 9.00 -1.96 -6.07
CA CYS A 402 10.15 -1.61 -6.91
C CYS A 402 11.23 -1.04 -6.04
N GLU A 403 12.35 -1.74 -6.07
CA GLU A 403 13.52 -1.45 -5.28
C GLU A 403 14.36 -0.32 -5.93
N GLY A 404 13.78 0.64 -6.68
CA GLY A 404 14.48 1.69 -7.47
C GLY A 404 13.59 2.80 -8.07
N VAL A 405 14.18 3.85 -8.67
CA VAL A 405 13.56 5.00 -9.37
C VAL A 405 12.99 4.58 -10.73
N ARG A 406 11.71 4.86 -11.00
CA ARG A 406 11.06 4.58 -12.30
C ARG A 406 11.13 5.80 -13.22
N PHE A 407 11.21 5.55 -14.52
CA PHE A 407 11.24 6.59 -15.54
C PHE A 407 10.00 6.56 -16.41
N SER A 408 9.39 7.72 -16.62
CA SER A 408 8.21 7.87 -17.46
C SER A 408 8.23 9.16 -18.29
N TRP A 409 7.51 9.12 -19.41
CA TRP A 409 7.25 10.27 -20.29
C TRP A 409 5.86 10.15 -20.90
N ASP A 410 5.08 11.23 -20.93
CA ASP A 410 3.69 11.26 -21.43
C ASP A 410 2.83 10.07 -20.97
N ALA A 411 2.98 9.70 -19.69
CA ALA A 411 2.33 8.58 -19.00
C ALA A 411 2.80 7.15 -19.35
N GLU A 412 3.79 6.98 -20.24
CA GLU A 412 4.43 5.69 -20.51
C GLU A 412 5.70 5.53 -19.68
N GLU A 413 5.85 4.40 -18.99
CA GLU A 413 7.07 4.07 -18.23
C GLU A 413 8.06 3.30 -19.09
N PHE A 414 9.32 3.72 -19.11
CA PHE A 414 10.31 3.13 -20.01
C PHE A 414 11.46 2.39 -19.31
N ALA A 415 11.78 2.69 -18.05
CA ALA A 415 12.81 1.95 -17.30
C ALA A 415 12.69 2.10 -15.77
N ILE A 416 13.46 1.30 -15.02
CA ILE A 416 13.60 1.35 -13.56
C ILE A 416 15.08 1.28 -13.20
N LEU A 417 15.56 2.12 -12.27
CA LEU A 417 16.94 2.17 -11.80
C LEU A 417 17.02 2.11 -10.26
N ARG A 418 17.77 1.16 -9.74
CA ARG A 418 18.04 0.98 -8.30
C ARG A 418 19.52 1.22 -7.98
N MET A 419 19.79 1.77 -6.80
CA MET A 419 21.11 1.69 -6.17
C MET A 419 21.11 0.56 -5.13
N LEU A 420 21.99 -0.43 -5.30
CA LEU A 420 22.13 -1.61 -4.45
C LEU A 420 23.04 -1.33 -3.24
N ASP A 421 24.18 -0.71 -3.51
CA ASP A 421 25.15 -0.23 -2.53
C ASP A 421 25.88 1.00 -3.11
N GLU A 422 26.84 1.57 -2.40
CA GLU A 422 27.63 2.69 -2.89
C GLU A 422 28.31 2.37 -4.23
N GLY A 423 27.82 3.01 -5.30
CA GLY A 423 28.34 2.79 -6.64
C GLY A 423 27.82 1.53 -7.34
N ALA A 424 26.98 0.69 -6.73
CA ALA A 424 26.42 -0.49 -7.37
C ALA A 424 24.96 -0.25 -7.74
N PHE A 425 24.58 -0.57 -8.98
CA PHE A 425 23.27 -0.25 -9.54
C PHE A 425 22.62 -1.43 -10.25
N GLU A 426 21.30 -1.36 -10.36
CA GLU A 426 20.48 -2.25 -11.15
C GLU A 426 19.57 -1.42 -12.06
N VAL A 427 19.45 -1.77 -13.35
CA VAL A 427 18.53 -1.12 -14.29
C VAL A 427 17.71 -2.16 -15.02
N ARG A 428 16.44 -1.84 -15.28
CA ARG A 428 15.50 -2.67 -16.03
C ARG A 428 14.77 -1.79 -17.04
N ALA A 429 14.88 -2.09 -18.33
CA ALA A 429 14.03 -1.47 -19.33
C ALA A 429 12.60 -2.05 -19.25
N LEU A 430 11.60 -1.23 -19.50
CA LEU A 430 10.18 -1.60 -19.54
C LEU A 430 9.63 -1.59 -20.97
N VAL A 431 10.33 -0.91 -21.88
CA VAL A 431 10.00 -0.80 -23.32
C VAL A 431 11.26 -1.03 -24.15
N ASP A 432 11.09 -1.32 -25.43
CA ASP A 432 12.19 -1.47 -26.37
C ASP A 432 12.90 -0.13 -26.67
N GLY A 433 14.13 -0.20 -27.18
CA GLY A 433 14.90 0.96 -27.60
C GLY A 433 15.54 1.77 -26.46
N VAL A 434 15.46 1.28 -25.22
CA VAL A 434 16.19 1.86 -24.10
C VAL A 434 17.66 1.46 -24.19
N ARG A 435 18.57 2.44 -24.14
CA ARG A 435 20.01 2.20 -24.20
C ARG A 435 20.72 2.83 -23.02
N LEU A 436 21.66 2.09 -22.41
CA LEU A 436 22.53 2.61 -21.36
C LEU A 436 23.93 2.85 -21.93
N SER A 437 24.46 4.07 -21.84
CA SER A 437 25.83 4.40 -22.22
C SER A 437 26.52 5.26 -21.16
N CYS A 438 27.83 5.44 -21.29
CA CYS A 438 28.52 6.52 -20.60
C CYS A 438 28.72 7.70 -21.53
N GLY A 439 28.61 8.93 -21.01
CA GLY A 439 29.03 10.11 -21.77
C GLY A 439 30.54 10.10 -21.94
N SER A 440 31.03 10.43 -23.15
CA SER A 440 32.44 10.77 -23.32
C SER A 440 32.71 12.09 -22.59
N GLU A 441 33.85 12.24 -21.90
CA GLU A 441 34.20 13.44 -21.10
C GLU A 441 34.10 14.78 -21.86
N ARG A 442 33.94 14.77 -23.18
CA ARG A 442 33.87 15.98 -24.02
C ARG A 442 32.54 16.76 -23.91
N ASP A 443 31.44 16.15 -23.49
CA ASP A 443 30.12 16.84 -23.50
C ASP A 443 29.87 17.78 -22.31
N CYS A 444 30.72 17.78 -21.28
CA CYS A 444 30.48 18.59 -20.08
C CYS A 444 31.12 19.99 -20.11
N ARG A 445 31.87 20.37 -21.16
CA ARG A 445 32.62 21.64 -21.20
C ARG A 445 32.24 22.63 -22.31
N GLU A 446 31.43 22.27 -23.29
CA GLU A 446 31.05 23.20 -24.37
C GLU A 446 29.54 23.43 -24.42
N LYS A 447 29.10 24.58 -23.89
CA LYS A 447 27.80 25.15 -24.28
C LYS A 447 27.97 25.84 -25.64
N PRO A 448 27.05 25.67 -26.60
CA PRO A 448 26.94 26.60 -27.71
C PRO A 448 26.48 27.95 -27.16
N GLY A 449 27.26 29.01 -27.41
CA GLY A 449 26.84 30.38 -27.12
C GLY A 449 25.56 30.74 -27.88
N PRO A 450 24.72 31.64 -27.34
CA PRO A 450 23.46 31.99 -27.98
C PRO A 450 23.73 32.59 -29.37
N GLN A 451 23.17 31.98 -30.41
CA GLN A 451 23.13 32.57 -31.74
C GLN A 451 22.37 33.89 -31.65
N ARG A 452 23.10 35.01 -31.79
CA ARG A 452 22.51 36.33 -32.02
C ARG A 452 21.73 36.27 -33.33
N GLN A 453 20.41 36.41 -33.25
CA GLN A 453 19.62 36.83 -34.39
C GLN A 453 20.01 38.26 -34.73
N ASP A 454 20.69 38.44 -35.86
CA ASP A 454 20.93 39.74 -36.48
C ASP A 454 19.60 40.42 -36.76
N ARG A 455 19.29 41.47 -35.99
CA ARG A 455 18.27 42.44 -36.36
C ARG A 455 18.87 43.33 -37.46
N GLY A 456 18.50 43.01 -38.69
CA GLY A 456 18.79 43.84 -39.86
C GLY A 456 18.34 45.29 -39.63
N SER A 457 19.31 46.19 -39.75
CA SER A 457 19.15 47.63 -39.85
C SER A 457 18.37 48.01 -41.11
N GLN A 458 17.20 48.64 -40.95
CA GLN A 458 16.64 49.51 -42.00
C GLN A 458 17.08 50.95 -41.70
N GLY A 459 17.92 51.48 -42.58
CA GLY A 459 18.30 52.89 -42.62
C GLY A 459 17.21 53.80 -43.23
N PRO A 460 17.39 55.12 -43.15
CA PRO A 460 16.33 56.09 -43.37
C PRO A 460 16.15 56.43 -44.85
N ARG A 461 14.91 56.78 -45.25
CA ARG A 461 14.67 57.59 -46.44
C ARG A 461 13.77 58.77 -46.09
N SER A 462 14.40 59.94 -46.15
CA SER A 462 13.79 61.25 -46.31
C SER A 462 13.33 61.46 -47.74
N SER A 463 12.08 61.89 -47.92
CA SER A 463 11.61 62.87 -48.90
C SER A 463 10.18 63.25 -48.57
#